data_AF-A0A5C6LWK9-F1
#
_entry.id   AF-A0A5C6LWK9-F1
#
_cell.length_a   1.000
_cell.length_b   1.000
_cell.length_c   1.000
_cell.angle_alpha   90.00
_cell.angle_beta   90.00
_cell.angle_gamma   90.00
#
_symmetry.space_group_name_H-M   'P 1'
#
loop_
_entity.id
_entity.type
_entity.pdbx_description
1 polymer ?
#
loop_
_entity_poly.entity_id
_entity_poly.type
_entity_poly.pdbx_seq_one_letter_code
_entity_poly.pdbx_strand_id
1 'polypeptide(L)'
;MGLFNRGQSKEDKLQTEAIQSELAALESRLDNFLTKLNDRVDILIEGFIAEAPAIMATDDRFGQAYYRFASGMKGQATNMREKVREVLETQIEPTFSRYTDTLPVGTDAYRLVHDWRHRCADKANTWEDQLQHRVDAATEQVERKDYEPIFRDMVNQYLQQCKSIHCTQCGDNLQITQVYYHSAYVACPSCNTQNIFEPGVIARDLEQNARKLAEQRSKHFMDAHEQKRAEEEDLYQQMHTLQLKMSFQELQSKSGPLYAQLLALNKQRVEAENEIPAQLDKYYRNIFDELNALLPDLKEHHEKFFISLQNNYKQYDSKRSVNL
;
A
#
# COMPACT_ATOMS: atom_id res chain seq x y z
N MET A 1 17.65 -54.67 -28.67
CA MET A 1 17.62 -53.43 -29.48
C MET A 1 18.03 -52.29 -28.57
N GLY A 2 18.97 -51.47 -29.02
CA GLY A 2 19.82 -50.62 -28.18
C GLY A 2 19.11 -49.47 -27.48
N LEU A 3 19.55 -49.23 -26.24
CA LEU A 3 19.34 -48.06 -25.41
C LEU A 3 20.02 -46.85 -26.08
N PHE A 4 19.26 -45.86 -26.53
CA PHE A 4 19.80 -44.56 -26.93
C PHE A 4 20.06 -43.72 -25.69
N ASN A 5 21.25 -43.88 -25.11
CA ASN A 5 21.80 -42.96 -24.13
C ASN A 5 22.43 -41.78 -24.89
N ARG A 6 21.66 -40.72 -25.16
CA ARG A 6 22.22 -39.46 -25.69
C ARG A 6 22.84 -38.67 -24.53
N GLY A 7 24.09 -38.96 -24.21
CA GLY A 7 24.93 -37.99 -23.50
C GLY A 7 25.10 -36.75 -24.37
N GLN A 8 24.89 -35.55 -23.82
CA GLN A 8 25.18 -34.28 -24.50
C GLN A 8 26.57 -34.33 -25.13
N SER A 9 26.67 -33.94 -26.40
CA SER A 9 27.97 -33.90 -27.08
C SER A 9 28.88 -32.88 -26.36
N LYS A 10 30.20 -33.08 -26.43
CA LYS A 10 31.15 -32.14 -25.83
C LYS A 10 31.02 -30.72 -26.42
N GLU A 11 30.55 -30.62 -27.66
CA GLU A 11 30.24 -29.37 -28.36
C GLU A 11 28.95 -28.72 -27.81
N ASP A 12 27.92 -29.50 -27.50
CA ASP A 12 26.66 -28.98 -26.93
C ASP A 12 26.89 -28.34 -25.54
N LYS A 13 27.81 -28.92 -24.76
CA LYS A 13 28.22 -28.36 -23.46
C LYS A 13 28.97 -27.04 -23.59
N LEU A 14 29.95 -26.98 -24.51
CA LEU A 14 30.71 -25.76 -24.80
C LEU A 14 29.81 -24.62 -25.31
N GLN A 15 28.81 -24.95 -26.13
CA GLN A 15 27.84 -23.98 -26.62
C GLN A 15 26.91 -23.47 -25.50
N THR A 16 26.48 -24.36 -24.60
CA THR A 16 25.63 -24.00 -23.45
C THR A 16 26.38 -23.09 -22.47
N GLU A 17 27.65 -23.37 -22.20
CA GLU A 17 28.51 -22.52 -21.33
C GLU A 17 28.73 -21.12 -21.93
N ALA A 18 28.92 -21.01 -23.25
CA ALA A 18 29.06 -19.72 -23.92
C ALA A 18 27.78 -18.88 -23.83
N ILE A 19 26.60 -19.49 -24.06
CA ILE A 19 25.30 -18.85 -23.90
C ILE A 19 25.14 -18.36 -22.46
N GLN A 20 25.41 -19.23 -21.48
CA GLN A 20 25.30 -18.89 -20.07
C GLN A 20 26.17 -17.68 -19.68
N SER A 21 27.41 -17.60 -20.18
CA SER A 21 28.30 -16.48 -19.91
C SER A 21 27.78 -15.16 -20.51
N GLU A 22 27.23 -15.18 -21.72
CA GLU A 22 26.69 -13.99 -22.36
C GLU A 22 25.45 -13.48 -21.62
N LEU A 23 24.53 -14.38 -21.29
CA LEU A 23 23.30 -14.04 -20.56
C LEU A 23 23.61 -13.50 -19.16
N ALA A 24 24.57 -14.09 -18.46
CA ALA A 24 25.03 -13.59 -17.16
C ALA A 24 25.64 -12.18 -17.25
N ALA A 25 26.38 -11.88 -18.33
CA ALA A 25 26.95 -10.55 -18.54
C ALA A 25 25.86 -9.49 -18.80
N LEU A 26 24.82 -9.83 -19.56
CA LEU A 26 23.67 -8.93 -19.78
C LEU A 26 22.84 -8.75 -18.50
N GLU A 27 22.61 -9.83 -17.75
CA GLU A 27 21.91 -9.79 -16.47
C GLU A 27 22.66 -8.88 -15.47
N SER A 28 23.98 -8.98 -15.38
CA SER A 28 24.80 -8.09 -14.54
C SER A 28 24.76 -6.62 -14.98
N ARG A 29 24.67 -6.34 -16.29
CA ARG A 29 24.50 -4.97 -16.79
C ARG A 29 23.14 -4.39 -16.40
N LEU A 30 22.08 -5.21 -16.47
CA LEU A 30 20.75 -4.82 -16.01
C LEU A 30 20.78 -4.50 -14.51
N ASP A 31 21.38 -5.35 -13.69
CA ASP A 31 21.49 -5.12 -12.25
C ASP A 31 22.20 -3.78 -11.94
N ASN A 32 23.34 -3.53 -12.59
CA ASN A 32 24.08 -2.28 -12.43
C ASN A 32 23.28 -1.04 -12.91
N PHE A 33 22.48 -1.21 -13.95
CA PHE A 33 21.61 -0.15 -14.46
C PHE A 33 20.48 0.17 -13.48
N LEU A 34 19.80 -0.84 -12.95
CA LEU A 34 18.72 -0.68 -11.96
C LEU A 34 19.24 -0.05 -10.66
N THR A 35 20.43 -0.43 -10.19
CA THR A 35 21.07 0.21 -9.03
C THR A 35 21.30 1.70 -9.25
N LYS A 36 21.84 2.10 -10.41
CA LYS A 36 22.03 3.53 -10.73
C LYS A 36 20.72 4.29 -10.87
N LEU A 37 19.66 3.63 -11.32
CA LEU A 37 18.33 4.22 -11.33
C LEU A 37 17.80 4.40 -9.91
N ASN A 38 18.01 3.45 -9.00
CA ASN A 38 17.66 3.59 -7.59
C ASN A 38 18.33 4.81 -6.96
N ASP A 39 19.64 5.00 -7.16
CA ASP A 39 20.37 6.17 -6.67
C ASP A 39 19.74 7.48 -7.19
N ARG A 40 19.27 7.49 -8.44
CA ARG A 40 18.62 8.65 -9.04
C ARG A 40 17.20 8.87 -8.48
N VAL A 41 16.48 7.80 -8.17
CA VAL A 41 15.17 7.87 -7.51
C VAL A 41 15.34 8.41 -6.09
N ASP A 42 16.38 7.99 -5.36
CA ASP A 42 16.71 8.52 -4.02
C ASP A 42 16.88 10.04 -4.09
N ILE A 43 17.75 10.53 -4.98
CA ILE A 43 18.00 11.96 -5.17
C ILE A 43 16.71 12.72 -5.53
N LEU A 44 15.89 12.16 -6.43
CA LEU A 44 14.62 12.77 -6.84
C LEU A 44 13.65 12.90 -5.67
N ILE A 45 13.50 11.84 -4.88
CA ILE A 45 12.57 11.79 -3.74
C ILE A 45 13.06 12.70 -2.61
N GLU A 46 14.35 12.67 -2.28
CA GLU A 46 14.95 13.54 -1.26
C GLU A 46 14.74 15.03 -1.61
N GLY A 47 14.99 15.41 -2.87
CA GLY A 47 14.75 16.77 -3.36
C GLY A 47 13.27 17.16 -3.28
N PHE A 48 12.37 16.26 -3.68
CA PHE A 48 10.92 16.49 -3.59
C PHE A 48 10.46 16.72 -2.14
N ILE A 49 10.89 15.86 -1.20
CA ILE A 49 10.54 15.97 0.21
C ILE A 49 11.08 17.26 0.83
N ALA A 50 12.29 17.68 0.47
CA ALA A 50 12.90 18.89 1.00
C ALA A 50 12.22 20.17 0.51
N GLU A 51 11.83 20.23 -0.77
CA GLU A 51 11.33 21.47 -1.40
C GLU A 51 9.82 21.63 -1.31
N ALA A 52 9.05 20.54 -1.35
CA ALA A 52 7.60 20.61 -1.43
C ALA A 52 6.93 21.39 -0.29
N PRO A 53 7.36 21.30 0.99
CA PRO A 53 6.74 22.06 2.08
C PRO A 53 6.81 23.58 1.87
N ALA A 54 7.93 24.08 1.34
CA ALA A 54 8.09 25.51 1.06
C ALA A 54 7.16 25.96 -0.07
N ILE A 55 7.01 25.14 -1.11
CA ILE A 55 6.09 25.40 -2.23
C ILE A 55 4.65 25.44 -1.70
N MET A 56 4.24 24.43 -0.92
CA MET A 56 2.91 24.35 -0.33
C MET A 56 2.58 25.53 0.59
N ALA A 57 3.55 26.04 1.35
CA ALA A 57 3.36 27.18 2.24
C ALA A 57 3.10 28.49 1.47
N THR A 58 3.64 28.61 0.25
CA THR A 58 3.46 29.78 -0.62
C THR A 58 2.35 29.62 -1.65
N ASP A 59 1.72 28.45 -1.70
CA ASP A 59 0.73 28.11 -2.71
C ASP A 59 -0.60 28.84 -2.46
N ASP A 60 -1.35 29.07 -3.53
CA ASP A 60 -2.67 29.64 -3.43
C ASP A 60 -3.68 28.62 -2.86
N ARG A 61 -4.91 29.09 -2.56
CA ARG A 61 -5.99 28.24 -2.05
C ARG A 61 -6.29 27.03 -2.96
N PHE A 62 -5.87 27.07 -4.22
CA PHE A 62 -6.14 26.02 -5.21
C PHE A 62 -4.98 25.02 -5.36
N GLY A 63 -3.84 25.23 -4.70
CA GLY A 63 -2.74 24.25 -4.66
C GLY A 63 -2.04 24.04 -6.00
N GLN A 64 -2.06 25.05 -6.89
CA GLN A 64 -1.59 24.87 -8.26
C GLN A 64 -0.07 24.75 -8.35
N ALA A 65 0.68 25.46 -7.49
CA ALA A 65 2.13 25.43 -7.52
C ALA A 65 2.65 24.05 -7.10
N TYR A 66 2.11 23.52 -6.00
CA TYR A 66 2.39 22.18 -5.51
C TYR A 66 1.97 21.12 -6.53
N TYR A 67 0.77 21.22 -7.12
CA TYR A 67 0.33 20.27 -8.14
C TYR A 67 1.30 20.16 -9.32
N ARG A 68 1.79 21.30 -9.82
CA ARG A 68 2.78 21.33 -10.92
C ARG A 68 4.11 20.72 -10.49
N PHE A 69 4.56 21.03 -9.27
CA PHE A 69 5.79 20.48 -8.70
C PHE A 69 5.72 18.95 -8.57
N ALA A 70 4.67 18.44 -7.92
CA ALA A 70 4.42 17.00 -7.77
C ALA A 70 4.27 16.29 -9.12
N SER A 71 3.60 16.91 -10.10
CA SER A 71 3.50 16.39 -11.46
C SER A 71 4.87 16.28 -12.14
N GLY A 72 5.78 17.24 -11.89
CA GLY A 72 7.15 17.19 -12.39
C GLY A 72 7.95 16.01 -11.83
N MET A 73 7.83 15.73 -10.53
CA MET A 73 8.45 14.56 -9.90
C MET A 73 7.89 13.25 -10.49
N LYS A 74 6.55 13.11 -10.59
CA LYS A 74 5.91 11.93 -11.19
C LYS A 74 6.30 11.72 -12.65
N GLY A 75 6.47 12.80 -13.42
CA GLY A 75 6.98 12.76 -14.79
C GLY A 75 8.41 12.22 -14.86
N GLN A 76 9.29 12.65 -13.95
CA GLN A 76 10.66 12.12 -13.88
C GLN A 76 10.69 10.64 -13.50
N ALA A 77 9.85 10.20 -12.56
CA ALA A 77 9.69 8.79 -12.22
C ALA A 77 9.22 7.97 -13.43
N THR A 78 8.21 8.47 -14.16
CA THR A 78 7.71 7.84 -15.38
C THR A 78 8.81 7.69 -16.42
N ASN A 79 9.62 8.74 -16.64
CA ASN A 79 10.74 8.66 -17.59
C ASN A 79 11.79 7.60 -17.19
N MET A 80 12.00 7.34 -15.90
CA MET A 80 12.90 6.27 -15.46
C MET A 80 12.32 4.89 -15.73
N ARG A 81 11.00 4.72 -15.53
CA ARG A 81 10.27 3.51 -15.90
C ARG A 81 10.38 3.21 -17.39
N GLU A 82 10.17 4.20 -18.25
CA GLU A 82 10.28 4.01 -19.70
C GLU A 82 11.70 3.59 -20.12
N LYS A 83 12.76 4.05 -19.44
CA LYS A 83 14.13 3.58 -19.70
C LYS A 83 14.36 2.12 -19.35
N VAL A 84 13.72 1.61 -18.28
CA VAL A 84 13.79 0.19 -17.94
C VAL A 84 13.12 -0.64 -19.03
N ARG A 85 11.94 -0.21 -19.49
CA ARG A 85 11.22 -0.86 -20.60
C ARG A 85 12.04 -0.86 -21.88
N GLU A 86 12.66 0.26 -22.22
CA GLU A 86 13.54 0.36 -23.38
C GLU A 86 14.71 -0.64 -23.29
N VAL A 87 15.33 -0.83 -22.13
CA VAL A 87 16.39 -1.84 -21.95
C VAL A 87 15.86 -3.26 -22.17
N LEU A 88 14.67 -3.58 -21.66
CA LEU A 88 14.04 -4.88 -21.90
C LEU A 88 13.77 -5.10 -23.40
N GLU A 89 13.17 -4.11 -24.07
CA GLU A 89 12.78 -4.20 -25.48
C GLU A 89 13.97 -4.22 -26.44
N THR A 90 15.06 -3.51 -26.13
CA THR A 90 16.20 -3.34 -27.04
C THR A 90 17.37 -4.29 -26.76
N GLN A 91 17.48 -4.84 -25.56
CA GLN A 91 18.59 -5.71 -25.17
C GLN A 91 18.14 -7.11 -24.78
N ILE A 92 17.11 -7.23 -23.94
CA ILE A 92 16.70 -8.53 -23.39
C ILE A 92 15.87 -9.32 -24.40
N GLU A 93 14.79 -8.74 -24.92
CA GLU A 93 13.88 -9.41 -25.85
C GLU A 93 14.54 -9.81 -27.18
N PRO A 94 15.42 -9.00 -27.80
CA PRO A 94 16.12 -9.41 -29.01
C PRO A 94 17.12 -10.55 -28.75
N THR A 95 17.79 -10.54 -27.60
CA THR A 95 18.70 -11.62 -27.21
C THR A 95 17.95 -12.92 -26.96
N PHE A 96 16.79 -12.83 -26.29
CA PHE A 96 15.89 -13.96 -26.08
C PHE A 96 15.44 -14.55 -27.43
N SER A 97 14.86 -13.73 -28.30
CA SER A 97 14.37 -14.14 -29.63
C SER A 97 15.46 -14.84 -30.43
N ARG A 98 16.68 -14.27 -30.47
CA ARG A 98 17.84 -14.83 -31.19
C ARG A 98 18.15 -16.27 -30.79
N TYR A 99 18.04 -16.60 -29.50
CA TYR A 99 18.30 -17.96 -29.02
C TYR A 99 17.09 -18.87 -29.16
N THR A 100 15.87 -18.39 -28.93
CA THR A 100 14.68 -19.24 -29.07
C THR A 100 14.38 -19.64 -30.51
N ASP A 101 14.78 -18.82 -31.48
CA ASP A 101 14.63 -19.12 -32.91
C ASP A 101 15.59 -20.22 -33.39
N THR A 102 16.68 -20.46 -32.65
CA THR A 102 17.76 -21.37 -33.04
C THR A 102 17.85 -22.64 -32.19
N LEU A 103 17.39 -22.57 -30.93
CA LEU A 103 17.46 -23.69 -29.99
C LEU A 103 16.24 -24.61 -30.09
N PRO A 104 16.42 -25.94 -30.16
CA PRO A 104 15.30 -26.87 -30.11
C PRO A 104 14.56 -26.79 -28.77
N VAL A 105 13.23 -26.75 -28.85
CA VAL A 105 12.34 -26.77 -27.69
C VAL A 105 12.61 -28.00 -26.82
N GLY A 106 12.69 -27.79 -25.51
CA GLY A 106 12.89 -28.86 -24.53
C GLY A 106 14.36 -29.20 -24.23
N THR A 107 15.32 -28.52 -24.86
CA THR A 107 16.75 -28.63 -24.50
C THR A 107 17.07 -27.85 -23.23
N ASP A 108 18.16 -28.22 -22.53
CA ASP A 108 18.61 -27.48 -21.34
C ASP A 108 18.98 -26.03 -21.66
N ALA A 109 19.59 -25.77 -22.81
CA ALA A 109 19.89 -24.43 -23.30
C ALA A 109 18.62 -23.60 -23.54
N TYR A 110 17.57 -24.21 -24.11
CA TYR A 110 16.28 -23.55 -24.30
C TYR A 110 15.64 -23.15 -22.95
N ARG A 111 15.65 -24.06 -21.97
CA ARG A 111 15.17 -23.77 -20.61
C ARG A 111 15.97 -22.65 -19.95
N LEU A 112 17.30 -22.70 -20.05
CA LEU A 112 18.21 -21.71 -19.47
C LEU A 112 17.92 -20.28 -19.99
N VAL A 113 17.69 -20.14 -21.30
CA VAL A 113 17.35 -18.85 -21.94
C VAL A 113 15.98 -18.35 -21.46
N HIS A 114 15.00 -19.25 -21.34
CA HIS A 114 13.66 -18.91 -20.87
C HIS A 114 13.67 -18.46 -19.40
N ASP A 115 14.36 -19.21 -18.53
CA ASP A 115 14.52 -18.88 -17.12
C ASP A 115 15.27 -17.54 -16.95
N TRP A 116 16.27 -17.27 -17.80
CA TRP A 116 16.97 -15.99 -17.81
C TRP A 116 16.04 -14.81 -18.15
N ARG A 117 15.23 -14.94 -19.20
CA ARG A 117 14.26 -13.89 -19.56
C ARG A 117 13.29 -13.59 -18.42
N HIS A 118 12.79 -14.64 -17.75
CA HIS A 118 11.90 -14.49 -16.60
C HIS A 118 12.58 -13.72 -15.47
N ARG A 119 13.81 -14.10 -15.09
CA ARG A 119 14.56 -13.35 -14.06
C ARG A 119 14.77 -11.88 -14.42
N CYS A 120 15.09 -11.57 -15.68
CA CYS A 120 15.24 -10.18 -16.12
C CYS A 120 13.92 -9.41 -16.04
N ALA A 121 12.81 -10.03 -16.44
CA ALA A 121 11.47 -9.42 -16.35
C ALA A 121 11.05 -9.22 -14.88
N ASP A 122 11.26 -10.22 -14.03
CA ASP A 122 10.93 -10.15 -12.60
C ASP A 122 11.72 -9.03 -11.89
N LYS A 123 13.00 -8.89 -12.20
CA LYS A 123 13.84 -7.79 -11.68
C LYS A 123 13.29 -6.42 -12.08
N ALA A 124 12.89 -6.26 -13.34
CA ALA A 124 12.33 -5.01 -13.84
C ALA A 124 10.95 -4.70 -13.21
N ASN A 125 10.06 -5.69 -13.16
CA ASN A 125 8.73 -5.55 -12.54
C ASN A 125 8.85 -5.18 -11.05
N THR A 126 9.69 -5.92 -10.31
CA THR A 126 9.96 -5.64 -8.90
C THR A 126 10.47 -4.21 -8.70
N TRP A 127 11.35 -3.75 -9.59
CA TRP A 127 11.86 -2.38 -9.54
C TRP A 127 10.76 -1.33 -9.87
N GLU A 128 9.89 -1.58 -10.86
CA GLU A 128 8.77 -0.69 -11.19
C GLU A 128 7.79 -0.56 -10.00
N ASP A 129 7.46 -1.68 -9.35
CA ASP A 129 6.59 -1.70 -8.17
C ASP A 129 7.22 -0.91 -7.01
N GLN A 130 8.51 -1.14 -6.75
CA GLN A 130 9.26 -0.38 -5.74
C GLN A 130 9.28 1.13 -6.03
N LEU A 131 9.50 1.53 -7.29
CA LEU A 131 9.46 2.93 -7.68
C LEU A 131 8.09 3.55 -7.37
N GLN A 132 7.00 2.87 -7.75
CA GLN A 132 5.64 3.34 -7.52
C GLN A 132 5.37 3.54 -6.02
N HIS A 133 5.66 2.53 -5.21
CA HIS A 133 5.51 2.60 -3.75
C HIS A 133 6.31 3.76 -3.13
N ARG A 134 7.55 3.96 -3.57
CA ARG A 134 8.41 5.02 -3.05
C ARG A 134 7.91 6.42 -3.41
N VAL A 135 7.42 6.61 -4.64
CA VAL A 135 6.82 7.88 -5.10
C VAL A 135 5.55 8.19 -4.33
N ASP A 136 4.69 7.19 -4.10
CA ASP A 136 3.46 7.35 -3.35
C ASP A 136 3.74 7.67 -1.88
N ALA A 137 4.68 6.96 -1.25
CA ALA A 137 5.11 7.23 0.12
C ALA A 137 5.69 8.64 0.29
N ALA A 138 6.51 9.11 -0.66
CA ALA A 138 7.07 10.46 -0.63
C ALA A 138 5.99 11.54 -0.79
N THR A 139 5.03 11.30 -1.69
CA THR A 139 3.87 12.19 -1.87
C THR A 139 3.04 12.25 -0.59
N GLU A 140 2.73 11.09 0.01
CA GLU A 140 1.99 11.02 1.26
C GLU A 140 2.75 11.72 2.39
N GLN A 141 4.07 11.54 2.51
CA GLN A 141 4.89 12.18 3.53
C GLN A 141 4.80 13.72 3.46
N VAL A 142 4.89 14.28 2.26
CA VAL A 142 4.81 15.73 2.02
C VAL A 142 3.40 16.26 2.24
N GLU A 143 2.39 15.53 1.75
CA GLU A 143 0.99 15.90 1.89
C GLU A 143 0.43 15.61 3.27
N ARG A 144 1.22 14.96 4.15
CA ARG A 144 0.82 14.61 5.51
C ARG A 144 0.57 15.88 6.31
N LYS A 145 -0.68 16.32 6.29
CA LYS A 145 -1.19 17.35 7.18
C LYS A 145 -1.17 16.79 8.58
N ASP A 146 -0.49 17.47 9.49
CA ASP A 146 -0.64 17.17 10.90
C ASP A 146 -2.02 17.68 11.33
N TYR A 147 -2.97 16.75 11.48
CA TYR A 147 -4.33 17.08 11.88
C TYR A 147 -4.42 17.44 13.36
N GLU A 148 -3.39 17.20 14.17
CA GLU A 148 -3.38 17.51 15.60
C GLU A 148 -3.52 19.02 15.89
N PRO A 149 -2.65 19.91 15.36
CA PRO A 149 -2.80 21.35 15.57
C PRO A 149 -4.08 21.91 14.93
N ILE A 150 -4.48 21.36 13.78
CA ILE A 150 -5.69 21.77 13.06
C ILE A 150 -6.92 21.47 13.93
N PHE A 151 -7.04 20.23 14.42
CA PHE A 151 -8.16 19.80 15.25
C PHE A 151 -8.23 20.60 16.55
N ARG A 152 -7.09 20.80 17.24
CA ARG A 152 -7.04 21.61 18.46
C ARG A 152 -7.49 23.05 18.23
N ASP A 153 -7.05 23.67 17.13
CA ASP A 153 -7.47 25.02 16.78
C ASP A 153 -8.98 25.08 16.50
N MET A 154 -9.52 24.13 15.74
CA MET A 154 -10.96 24.05 15.45
C MET A 154 -11.81 23.86 16.71
N VAL A 155 -11.39 23.01 17.66
CA VAL A 155 -12.06 22.85 18.95
C VAL A 155 -12.06 24.17 19.73
N ASN A 156 -10.92 24.87 19.77
CA ASN A 156 -10.83 26.16 20.46
C ASN A 156 -11.75 27.21 19.82
N GLN A 157 -11.77 27.29 18.48
CA GLN A 157 -12.66 28.19 17.74
C GLN A 157 -14.13 27.87 18.01
N TYR A 158 -14.50 26.59 17.99
CA TYR A 158 -15.86 26.14 18.29
C TYR A 158 -16.29 26.54 19.70
N LEU A 159 -15.47 26.24 20.71
CA LEU A 159 -15.75 26.60 22.10
C LEU A 159 -15.81 28.12 22.31
N GLN A 160 -15.01 28.88 21.56
CA GLN A 160 -15.05 30.34 21.61
C GLN A 160 -16.34 30.90 20.99
N GLN A 161 -16.83 30.32 19.90
CA GLN A 161 -18.13 30.69 19.32
C GLN A 161 -19.30 30.32 20.24
N CYS A 162 -19.21 29.20 20.95
CA CYS A 162 -20.24 28.81 21.91
C CYS A 162 -20.42 29.84 23.03
N LYS A 163 -19.35 30.56 23.42
CA LYS A 163 -19.41 31.60 24.46
C LYS A 163 -20.17 32.86 24.06
N SER A 164 -20.43 33.10 22.78
CA SER A 164 -21.17 34.28 22.30
C SER A 164 -22.67 34.01 22.11
N ILE A 165 -23.15 32.83 22.50
CA ILE A 165 -24.53 32.41 22.27
C ILE A 165 -25.38 32.71 23.50
N HIS A 166 -26.36 33.59 23.33
CA HIS A 166 -27.19 34.08 24.42
C HIS A 166 -28.61 33.54 24.31
N CYS A 167 -29.28 33.42 25.46
CA CYS A 167 -30.66 33.03 25.58
C CYS A 167 -31.57 34.07 24.93
N THR A 168 -32.50 33.60 24.09
CA THR A 168 -33.47 34.46 23.39
C THR A 168 -34.46 35.17 24.33
N GLN A 169 -34.70 34.64 25.53
CA GLN A 169 -35.65 35.21 26.50
C GLN A 169 -34.99 36.16 27.50
N CYS A 170 -33.94 35.71 28.20
CA CYS A 170 -33.34 36.50 29.29
C CYS A 170 -31.99 37.16 28.92
N GLY A 171 -31.46 36.90 27.72
CA GLY A 171 -30.18 37.45 27.27
C GLY A 171 -28.95 36.88 27.96
N ASP A 172 -29.10 35.91 28.86
CA ASP A 172 -27.98 35.29 29.58
C ASP A 172 -27.25 34.25 28.72
N ASN A 173 -26.00 33.94 29.04
CA ASN A 173 -25.16 33.08 28.22
C ASN A 173 -25.60 31.60 28.29
N LEU A 174 -25.71 30.93 27.15
CA LEU A 174 -26.00 29.49 27.12
C LEU A 174 -24.73 28.70 27.43
N GLN A 175 -24.80 27.77 28.37
CA GLN A 175 -23.68 26.88 28.67
C GLN A 175 -23.69 25.66 27.75
N ILE A 176 -22.97 25.77 26.64
CA ILE A 176 -22.75 24.68 25.69
C ILE A 176 -21.46 23.97 26.08
N THR A 177 -21.58 22.85 26.79
CA THR A 177 -20.44 22.08 27.32
C THR A 177 -20.02 20.91 26.45
N GLN A 178 -20.81 20.58 25.42
CA GLN A 178 -20.60 19.45 24.52
C GLN A 178 -20.67 19.88 23.06
N VAL A 179 -20.03 19.10 22.17
CA VAL A 179 -20.07 19.37 20.72
C VAL A 179 -21.35 18.80 20.12
N TYR A 180 -22.21 19.68 19.62
CA TYR A 180 -23.39 19.28 18.83
C TYR A 180 -23.10 19.35 17.34
N TYR A 181 -23.65 18.40 16.56
CA TYR A 181 -23.51 18.34 15.09
C TYR A 181 -24.81 18.61 14.34
N HIS A 182 -25.92 18.50 15.06
CA HIS A 182 -27.27 18.83 14.61
C HIS A 182 -27.86 19.88 15.54
N SER A 183 -28.93 20.53 15.11
CA SER A 183 -29.63 21.49 15.95
C SER A 183 -30.12 20.81 17.23
N ALA A 184 -29.78 21.36 18.38
CA ALA A 184 -30.07 20.76 19.69
C ALA A 184 -30.83 21.73 20.58
N TYR A 185 -31.71 21.20 21.44
CA TYR A 185 -32.39 21.99 22.46
C TYR A 185 -31.47 22.14 23.68
N VAL A 186 -31.17 23.39 24.02
CA VAL A 186 -30.32 23.76 25.16
C VAL A 186 -31.15 24.62 26.12
N ALA A 187 -31.29 24.15 27.36
CA ALA A 187 -31.98 24.89 28.40
C ALA A 187 -31.09 26.02 28.94
N CYS A 188 -31.65 27.22 29.06
CA CYS A 188 -30.95 28.33 29.72
C CYS A 188 -30.85 28.07 31.23
N PRO A 189 -29.65 28.16 31.84
CA PRO A 189 -29.50 27.91 33.28
C PRO A 189 -30.25 28.92 34.16
N SER A 190 -30.52 30.12 33.65
CA SER A 190 -31.07 31.23 34.45
C SER A 190 -32.59 31.34 34.38
N CYS A 191 -33.20 31.07 33.23
CA CYS A 191 -34.66 31.17 33.04
C CYS A 191 -35.33 29.84 32.62
N ASN A 192 -34.54 28.77 32.48
CA ASN A 192 -34.99 27.43 32.06
C ASN A 192 -35.72 27.37 30.70
N THR A 193 -35.63 28.44 29.88
CA THR A 193 -36.18 28.46 28.53
C THR A 193 -35.38 27.54 27.61
N GLN A 194 -36.08 26.73 26.81
CA GLN A 194 -35.48 25.89 25.78
C GLN A 194 -35.09 26.75 24.57
N ASN A 195 -33.80 26.79 24.24
CA ASN A 195 -33.26 27.47 23.07
C ASN A 195 -32.80 26.44 22.05
N ILE A 196 -32.89 26.77 20.77
CA ILE A 196 -32.33 25.92 19.71
C ILE A 196 -30.91 26.40 19.44
N PHE A 197 -29.94 25.53 19.66
CA PHE A 197 -28.55 25.76 19.29
C PHE A 197 -28.28 25.15 17.91
N GLU A 198 -27.74 25.95 17.00
CA GLU A 198 -27.32 25.50 15.68
C GLU A 198 -25.79 25.54 15.59
N PRO A 199 -25.12 24.38 15.54
CA PRO A 199 -23.65 24.30 15.63
C PRO A 199 -22.90 24.71 14.35
N GLY A 200 -23.62 25.11 13.30
CA GLY A 200 -23.06 25.70 12.09
C GLY A 200 -22.18 24.76 11.25
N VAL A 201 -21.29 25.35 10.45
CA VAL A 201 -20.37 24.62 9.56
C VAL A 201 -19.18 24.05 10.35
N ILE A 202 -18.72 24.76 11.38
CA ILE A 202 -17.52 24.41 12.14
C ILE A 202 -17.65 23.06 12.85
N ALA A 203 -18.82 22.74 13.42
CA ALA A 203 -19.02 21.42 14.01
C ALA A 203 -18.91 20.30 12.97
N ARG A 204 -19.49 20.45 11.77
CA ARG A 204 -19.38 19.43 10.71
C ARG A 204 -17.93 19.23 10.27
N ASP A 205 -17.17 20.31 10.13
CA ASP A 205 -15.75 20.22 9.77
C ASP A 205 -14.93 19.58 10.90
N LEU A 206 -15.34 19.75 12.15
CA LEU A 206 -14.67 19.20 13.34
C LEU A 206 -14.79 17.67 13.39
N GLU A 207 -15.93 17.08 13.02
CA GLU A 207 -16.07 15.61 12.84
C GLU A 207 -15.12 15.09 11.76
N GLN A 208 -15.09 15.76 10.60
CA GLN A 208 -14.25 15.35 9.48
C GLN A 208 -12.76 15.39 9.84
N ASN A 209 -12.31 16.42 10.55
CA ASN A 209 -10.93 16.53 10.99
C ASN A 209 -10.61 15.57 12.14
N ALA A 210 -11.55 15.31 13.05
CA ALA A 210 -11.38 14.27 14.08
C ALA A 210 -11.17 12.89 13.45
N ARG A 211 -11.93 12.56 12.41
CA ARG A 211 -11.77 11.30 11.67
C ARG A 211 -10.41 11.21 10.98
N LYS A 212 -9.99 12.27 10.30
CA LYS A 212 -8.66 12.31 9.66
C LYS A 212 -7.53 12.19 10.68
N LEU A 213 -7.67 12.79 11.85
CA LEU A 213 -6.71 12.66 12.95
C LEU A 213 -6.70 11.23 13.52
N ALA A 214 -7.86 10.62 13.73
CA ALA A 214 -7.98 9.24 14.17
C ALA A 214 -7.35 8.25 13.18
N GLU A 215 -7.58 8.45 11.87
CA GLU A 215 -6.92 7.69 10.79
C GLU A 215 -5.39 7.90 10.83
N GLN A 216 -4.91 9.14 10.99
CA GLN A 216 -3.48 9.46 11.11
C GLN A 216 -2.82 8.76 12.30
N ARG A 217 -3.47 8.73 13.47
CA ARG A 217 -2.97 8.05 14.67
C ARG A 217 -3.01 6.52 14.53
N SER A 218 -3.96 5.99 13.77
CA SER A 218 -4.15 4.56 13.55
C SER A 218 -3.33 3.99 12.38
N LYS A 219 -2.63 4.82 11.60
CA LYS A 219 -1.90 4.42 10.39
C LYS A 219 -0.99 3.20 10.58
N HIS A 220 -0.32 3.09 11.72
CA HIS A 220 0.57 1.97 12.03
C HIS A 220 -0.12 0.59 11.97
N PHE A 221 -1.43 0.48 12.23
CA PHE A 221 -2.17 -0.77 12.05
C PHE A 221 -2.43 -1.08 10.58
N MET A 222 -2.66 -0.05 9.75
CA MET A 222 -2.81 -0.21 8.31
C MET A 222 -1.47 -0.62 7.68
N ASP A 223 -0.37 0.00 8.10
CA ASP A 223 0.98 -0.36 7.65
C ASP A 223 1.29 -1.83 8.02
N ALA A 224 0.91 -2.28 9.23
CA ALA A 224 1.05 -3.68 9.64
C ALA A 224 0.19 -4.64 8.81
N HIS A 225 -1.01 -4.24 8.41
CA HIS A 225 -1.87 -5.00 7.51
C HIS A 225 -1.26 -5.13 6.11
N GLU A 226 -0.71 -4.05 5.56
CA GLU A 226 -0.04 -4.06 4.27
C GLU A 226 1.22 -4.93 4.29
N GLN A 227 2.01 -4.85 5.37
CA GLN A 227 3.16 -5.73 5.56
C GLN A 227 2.76 -7.20 5.58
N LYS A 228 1.64 -7.55 6.21
CA LYS A 228 1.14 -8.92 6.25
C LYS A 228 0.65 -9.42 4.89
N ARG A 229 0.06 -8.55 4.06
CA ARG A 229 -0.27 -8.90 2.66
C ARG A 229 0.98 -9.15 1.84
N ALA A 230 1.98 -8.29 1.94
CA ALA A 230 3.25 -8.49 1.24
C ALA A 230 3.96 -9.79 1.69
N GLU A 231 3.89 -10.12 2.99
CA GLU A 231 4.39 -11.40 3.53
C GLU A 231 3.65 -12.61 2.92
N GLU A 232 2.32 -12.56 2.83
CA GLU A 232 1.52 -13.63 2.20
C GLU A 232 1.85 -13.81 0.72
N GLU A 233 1.98 -12.70 -0.02
CA GLU A 233 2.35 -12.72 -1.44
C GLU A 233 3.74 -13.30 -1.65
N ASP A 234 4.74 -12.91 -0.85
CA ASP A 234 6.08 -13.46 -0.91
C ASP A 234 6.09 -14.97 -0.60
N LEU A 235 5.35 -15.40 0.43
CA LEU A 235 5.19 -16.82 0.76
C LEU A 235 4.55 -17.60 -0.41
N TYR A 236 3.54 -17.02 -1.06
CA TYR A 236 2.92 -17.62 -2.24
C TYR A 236 3.93 -17.76 -3.40
N GLN A 237 4.74 -16.73 -3.68
CA GLN A 237 5.77 -16.78 -4.73
C GLN A 237 6.87 -17.81 -4.42
N GLN A 238 7.32 -17.89 -3.16
CA GLN A 238 8.25 -18.91 -2.71
C GLN A 238 7.68 -20.33 -2.91
N MET A 239 6.42 -20.54 -2.52
CA MET A 239 5.73 -21.81 -2.73
C MET A 239 5.62 -22.17 -4.21
N HIS A 240 5.22 -21.22 -5.05
CA HIS A 240 5.10 -21.42 -6.49
C HIS A 240 6.45 -21.81 -7.11
N THR A 241 7.51 -21.06 -6.78
CA THR A 241 8.88 -21.35 -7.23
C THR A 241 9.34 -22.75 -6.79
N LEU A 242 8.99 -23.15 -5.57
CA LEU A 242 9.36 -24.45 -5.04
C LEU A 242 8.58 -25.58 -5.73
N GLN A 243 7.30 -25.39 -6.01
CA GLN A 243 6.49 -26.34 -6.78
C GLN A 243 7.07 -26.59 -8.18
N LEU A 244 7.56 -25.54 -8.86
CA LEU A 244 8.20 -25.66 -10.18
C LEU A 244 9.51 -26.46 -10.13
N LYS A 245 10.18 -26.53 -8.98
CA LYS A 245 11.42 -27.30 -8.77
C LYS A 245 11.17 -28.75 -8.38
N MET A 246 9.96 -29.11 -7.96
CA MET A 246 9.65 -30.45 -7.49
C MET A 246 9.55 -31.46 -8.63
N SER A 247 10.01 -32.69 -8.39
CA SER A 247 9.76 -33.78 -9.32
C SER A 247 8.29 -34.23 -9.25
N PHE A 248 7.79 -34.80 -10.35
CA PHE A 248 6.46 -35.40 -10.40
C PHE A 248 6.26 -36.46 -9.30
N GLN A 249 7.31 -37.24 -9.01
CA GLN A 249 7.27 -38.30 -8.01
C GLN A 249 7.12 -37.74 -6.59
N GLU A 250 7.85 -36.67 -6.24
CA GLU A 250 7.72 -36.00 -4.93
C GLU A 250 6.35 -35.36 -4.73
N LEU A 251 5.79 -34.76 -5.79
CA LEU A 251 4.43 -34.21 -5.77
C LEU A 251 3.38 -35.30 -5.56
N GLN A 252 3.51 -36.42 -6.27
CA GLN A 252 2.56 -37.52 -6.20
C GLN A 252 2.63 -38.27 -4.87
N SER A 253 3.84 -38.53 -4.36
CA SER A 253 4.04 -39.24 -3.11
C SER A 253 3.87 -38.37 -1.87
N LYS A 254 3.73 -37.04 -2.03
CA LYS A 254 3.63 -36.07 -0.93
C LYS A 254 4.73 -36.29 0.12
N SER A 255 5.95 -36.52 -0.36
CA SER A 255 7.08 -36.89 0.48
C SER A 255 8.38 -36.34 -0.11
N GLY A 256 9.34 -36.06 0.76
CA GLY A 256 10.66 -35.54 0.36
C GLY A 256 10.95 -34.17 0.97
N PRO A 257 12.20 -33.70 0.84
CA PRO A 257 12.66 -32.47 1.48
C PRO A 257 11.94 -31.22 0.94
N LEU A 258 11.69 -31.16 -0.38
CA LEU A 258 10.97 -30.04 -1.00
C LEU A 258 9.49 -30.04 -0.58
N TYR A 259 8.83 -31.20 -0.53
CA TYR A 259 7.44 -31.27 -0.06
C TYR A 259 7.30 -30.83 1.41
N ALA A 260 8.26 -31.18 2.27
CA ALA A 260 8.27 -30.72 3.66
C ALA A 260 8.43 -29.19 3.77
N GLN A 261 9.28 -28.59 2.94
CA GLN A 261 9.43 -27.13 2.85
C GLN A 261 8.15 -26.46 2.36
N LEU A 262 7.49 -27.03 1.35
CA LEU A 262 6.20 -26.56 0.85
C LEU A 262 5.14 -26.53 1.96
N LEU A 263 5.09 -27.59 2.77
CA LEU A 263 4.12 -27.69 3.86
C LEU A 263 4.39 -26.66 4.97
N ALA A 264 5.67 -26.37 5.25
CA ALA A 264 6.07 -25.34 6.19
C ALA A 264 5.71 -23.93 5.69
N LEU A 265 5.99 -23.61 4.42
CA LEU A 265 5.61 -22.34 3.81
C LEU A 265 4.09 -22.17 3.76
N ASN A 266 3.34 -23.22 3.42
CA ASN A 266 1.89 -23.17 3.42
C ASN A 266 1.32 -22.90 4.82
N LYS A 267 1.95 -23.41 5.88
CA LYS A 267 1.54 -23.12 7.25
C LYS A 267 1.73 -21.62 7.57
N GLN A 268 2.89 -21.06 7.24
CA GLN A 268 3.16 -19.63 7.42
C GLN A 268 2.19 -18.77 6.61
N ARG A 269 1.88 -19.18 5.37
CA ARG A 269 0.93 -18.49 4.50
C ARG A 269 -0.46 -18.45 5.11
N VAL A 270 -0.95 -19.59 5.60
CA VAL A 270 -2.26 -19.66 6.30
C VAL A 270 -2.26 -18.80 7.57
N GLU A 271 -1.15 -18.75 8.31
CA GLU A 271 -1.03 -17.84 9.46
C GLU A 271 -1.13 -16.36 9.02
N ALA A 272 -0.40 -15.96 7.97
CA ALA A 272 -0.48 -14.62 7.39
C ALA A 272 -1.89 -14.28 6.86
N GLU A 273 -2.53 -15.20 6.14
CA GLU A 273 -3.91 -15.06 5.63
C GLU A 273 -4.92 -14.78 6.75
N ASN A 274 -4.74 -15.40 7.93
CA ASN A 274 -5.61 -15.17 9.09
C ASN A 274 -5.28 -13.85 9.80
N GLU A 275 -4.02 -13.42 9.80
CA GLU A 275 -3.59 -12.17 10.43
C GLU A 275 -4.00 -10.92 9.63
N ILE A 276 -4.04 -10.99 8.29
CA ILE A 276 -4.45 -9.89 7.41
C ILE A 276 -5.80 -9.27 7.85
N PRO A 277 -6.93 -10.00 7.89
CA PRO A 277 -8.20 -9.42 8.31
C PRO A 277 -8.17 -8.95 9.78
N ALA A 278 -7.41 -9.62 10.65
CA ALA A 278 -7.29 -9.23 12.05
C ALA A 278 -6.57 -7.88 12.24
N GLN A 279 -5.56 -7.57 11.42
CA GLN A 279 -4.91 -6.25 11.46
C GLN A 279 -5.82 -5.15 10.93
N LEU A 280 -6.60 -5.44 9.88
CA LEU A 280 -7.58 -4.50 9.35
C LEU A 280 -8.71 -4.21 10.37
N ASP A 281 -9.18 -5.23 11.09
CA ASP A 281 -10.13 -5.05 12.19
C ASP A 281 -9.57 -4.19 13.32
N LYS A 282 -8.29 -4.40 13.69
CA LYS A 282 -7.60 -3.54 14.68
C LYS A 282 -7.52 -2.09 14.21
N TYR A 283 -7.20 -1.86 12.94
CA TYR A 283 -7.15 -0.52 12.36
C TYR A 283 -8.49 0.19 12.51
N TYR A 284 -9.59 -0.44 12.06
CA TYR A 284 -10.91 0.17 12.18
C TYR A 284 -11.31 0.38 13.64
N ARG A 285 -11.09 -0.61 14.52
CA ARG A 285 -11.41 -0.45 15.94
C ARG A 285 -10.66 0.74 16.55
N ASN A 286 -9.37 0.85 16.27
CA ASN A 286 -8.55 1.93 16.82
C ASN A 286 -9.00 3.30 16.31
N ILE A 287 -9.45 3.43 15.07
CA ILE A 287 -10.04 4.69 14.57
C ILE A 287 -11.23 5.10 15.43
N PHE A 288 -12.14 4.17 15.75
CA PHE A 288 -13.30 4.50 16.57
C PHE A 288 -12.92 4.78 18.02
N ASP A 289 -11.91 4.10 18.57
CA ASP A 289 -11.40 4.40 19.91
C ASP A 289 -10.76 5.80 19.99
N GLU A 290 -9.99 6.18 18.97
CA GLU A 290 -9.45 7.54 18.83
C GLU A 290 -10.55 8.58 18.65
N LEU A 291 -11.56 8.30 17.81
CA LEU A 291 -12.72 9.18 17.65
C LEU A 291 -13.48 9.36 18.96
N ASN A 292 -13.63 8.30 19.76
CA ASN A 292 -14.26 8.37 21.08
C ASN A 292 -13.43 9.17 22.09
N ALA A 293 -12.10 9.17 21.96
CA ALA A 293 -11.21 9.98 22.78
C ALA A 293 -11.25 11.46 22.37
N LEU A 294 -11.30 11.75 21.06
CA LEU A 294 -11.36 13.10 20.52
C LEU A 294 -12.74 13.76 20.74
N LEU A 295 -13.81 12.96 20.64
CA LEU A 295 -15.20 13.41 20.66
C LEU A 295 -16.04 12.48 21.58
N PRO A 296 -15.86 12.57 22.90
CA PRO A 296 -16.49 11.66 23.86
C PRO A 296 -18.02 11.74 23.84
N ASP A 297 -18.57 12.91 23.52
CA ASP A 297 -20.02 13.16 23.45
C ASP A 297 -20.71 12.32 22.35
N LEU A 298 -19.95 11.85 21.36
CA LEU A 298 -20.43 11.04 20.24
C LEU A 298 -20.18 9.53 20.40
N LYS A 299 -19.67 9.08 21.54
CA LYS A 299 -19.25 7.70 21.73
C LYS A 299 -20.31 6.67 21.35
N GLU A 300 -21.57 6.93 21.70
CA GLU A 300 -22.67 6.02 21.35
C GLU A 300 -22.94 5.97 19.85
N HIS A 301 -22.85 7.11 19.16
CA HIS A 301 -23.03 7.20 17.71
C HIS A 301 -21.91 6.46 16.96
N HIS A 302 -20.66 6.69 17.35
CA HIS A 302 -19.50 6.00 16.81
C HIS A 302 -19.60 4.48 16.97
N GLU A 303 -20.00 4.01 18.15
CA GLU A 303 -20.12 2.58 18.42
C GLU A 303 -21.24 1.93 17.60
N LYS A 304 -22.41 2.58 17.48
CA LYS A 304 -23.50 2.11 16.60
C LYS A 304 -23.04 2.01 15.15
N PHE A 305 -22.28 2.99 14.68
CA PHE A 305 -21.75 2.99 13.32
C PHE A 305 -20.71 1.88 13.11
N PHE A 306 -19.79 1.69 14.06
CA PHE A 306 -18.82 0.60 14.04
C PHE A 306 -19.48 -0.78 13.97
N ILE A 307 -20.48 -1.04 14.81
CA ILE A 307 -21.25 -2.30 14.81
C ILE A 307 -21.95 -2.50 13.46
N SER A 308 -22.58 -1.46 12.91
CA SER A 308 -23.21 -1.51 11.59
C SER A 308 -22.21 -1.87 10.49
N LEU A 309 -21.03 -1.24 10.51
CA LEU A 309 -19.95 -1.49 9.57
C LEU A 309 -19.46 -2.94 9.66
N GLN A 310 -19.19 -3.45 10.87
CA GLN A 310 -18.82 -4.85 11.08
C GLN A 310 -19.89 -5.83 10.58
N ASN A 311 -21.16 -5.55 10.83
CA ASN A 311 -22.27 -6.41 10.37
C ASN A 311 -22.34 -6.46 8.84
N ASN A 312 -22.10 -5.35 8.15
CA ASN A 312 -22.06 -5.31 6.70
C ASN A 312 -20.89 -6.13 6.14
N TYR A 313 -19.69 -6.02 6.73
CA TYR A 313 -18.53 -6.84 6.32
C TYR A 313 -18.81 -8.34 6.48
N LYS A 314 -19.35 -8.76 7.63
CA LYS A 314 -19.74 -10.16 7.86
C LYS A 314 -20.76 -10.66 6.84
N GLN A 315 -21.71 -9.83 6.42
CA GLN A 315 -22.67 -10.20 5.38
C GLN A 315 -22.01 -10.39 4.01
N TYR A 316 -21.01 -9.57 3.66
CA TYR A 316 -20.26 -9.73 2.41
C TYR A 316 -19.39 -10.99 2.40
N ASP A 317 -18.68 -11.29 3.49
CA ASP A 317 -17.87 -12.52 3.58
C ASP A 317 -18.71 -13.79 3.67
N SER A 318 -19.88 -13.72 4.32
CA SER A 318 -20.86 -14.81 4.32
C SER A 318 -21.39 -15.14 2.93
N LYS A 319 -21.39 -14.17 1.99
CA LYS A 319 -21.80 -14.40 0.59
C LYS A 319 -20.67 -14.93 -0.28
N ARG A 320 -19.41 -14.65 0.05
CA ARG A 320 -18.23 -15.27 -0.60
C ARG A 320 -18.06 -16.75 -0.22
N SER A 321 -18.40 -17.11 1.02
CA SER A 321 -18.27 -18.49 1.54
C SER A 321 -19.36 -19.48 1.09
N VAL A 322 -20.38 -19.05 0.32
CA VAL A 322 -21.39 -19.95 -0.27
C VAL A 322 -21.04 -20.38 -1.71
N ASN A 323 -19.90 -19.95 -2.24
CA ASN A 323 -19.42 -20.34 -3.57
C ASN A 323 -18.05 -21.06 -3.48
N LEU A 324 -18.00 -22.12 -2.68
CA LEU A 324 -17.03 -23.20 -2.83
C LEU A 324 -17.79 -24.52 -3.00
#